data_AF-A0A3E1YGS3-F1
#
_entry.id   AF-A0A3E1YGS3-F1
#
_cell.length_a   1.000
_cell.length_b   1.000
_cell.length_c   1.000
_cell.angle_alpha   90.00
_cell.angle_beta   90.00
_cell.angle_gamma   90.00
#
_symmetry.space_group_name_H-M   'P 1'
#
loop_
_entity.id
_entity.type
_entity.pdbx_description
1 polymer ?
#
loop_
_entity_poly.entity_id
_entity_poly.type
_entity_poly.pdbx_seq_one_letter_code
_entity_poly.pdbx_strand_id
1 'polypeptide(L)'
;MNSKITLLLLLVFTQVYCFAANPEEGKKLFQARCASCHNVNKKLTGPALKGVEERHSETWIINFVKSSQKMIKAGDRDALEVFNQNNQVVMPDHPDLTDDMIRDILDYVKEEASKAPADEAPFARPTEKEPNLMPLTIYNFPFMVAYLLLVAIMIILLIFLVNLKSYEKHMQDKKDK
;
A
#
# COMPACT_ATOMS: atom_id res chain seq x y z
N MET A 1 3.52 19.18 -62.39
CA MET A 1 2.74 19.43 -61.16
C MET A 1 3.62 19.16 -59.95
N ASN A 2 4.31 20.22 -59.53
CA ASN A 2 4.86 20.54 -58.21
C ASN A 2 5.64 19.48 -57.41
N SER A 3 6.88 19.20 -57.82
CA SER A 3 7.93 18.63 -56.94
C SER A 3 8.14 19.42 -55.64
N LYS A 4 7.75 20.69 -55.61
CA LYS A 4 7.73 21.53 -54.41
C LYS A 4 6.68 21.09 -53.37
N ILE A 5 5.60 20.41 -53.78
CA ILE A 5 4.57 19.89 -52.86
C ILE A 5 5.07 18.61 -52.19
N THR A 6 5.82 17.76 -52.91
CA THR A 6 6.38 16.51 -52.36
C THR A 6 7.46 16.78 -51.31
N LEU A 7 8.26 17.84 -51.47
CA LEU A 7 9.27 18.25 -50.48
C LEU A 7 8.63 18.89 -49.23
N LEU A 8 7.48 19.54 -49.39
CA LEU A 8 6.75 20.17 -48.29
C LEU A 8 5.98 19.16 -47.43
N LEU A 9 5.58 18.01 -48.01
CA LEU A 9 4.89 16.92 -47.31
C LEU A 9 5.83 16.07 -46.44
N LEU A 10 7.11 15.98 -46.80
CA LEU A 10 8.13 15.28 -46.01
C LEU A 10 8.57 16.08 -44.77
N LEU A 11 8.44 17.41 -44.82
CA LEU A 11 8.78 18.35 -43.73
C LEU A 11 7.71 18.41 -42.63
N VAL A 12 6.51 17.88 -42.89
CA VAL A 12 5.43 17.76 -41.88
C VAL A 12 5.55 16.47 -41.05
N PHE A 13 6.34 15.48 -41.51
CA PHE A 13 6.49 14.20 -40.82
C PHE A 13 7.61 14.18 -39.77
N THR A 14 8.41 15.24 -39.69
CA THR A 14 9.37 15.48 -38.59
C THR A 14 8.77 16.38 -37.52
N GLN A 15 7.48 16.20 -37.21
CA GLN A 15 6.98 16.65 -35.91
C GLN A 15 7.72 15.85 -34.85
N VAL A 16 8.76 16.49 -34.32
CA VAL A 16 9.43 16.13 -33.09
C VAL A 16 8.34 15.96 -32.05
N TYR A 17 8.00 14.70 -31.74
CA TYR A 17 7.22 14.38 -30.56
C TYR A 17 8.11 14.75 -29.38
N CYS A 18 7.96 15.98 -28.91
CA CYS A 18 8.45 16.36 -27.61
C CYS A 18 7.58 15.57 -26.63
N PHE A 19 8.06 14.42 -26.19
CA PHE A 19 7.46 13.68 -25.08
C PHE A 19 7.68 14.53 -23.84
N ALA A 20 6.75 15.45 -23.60
CA ALA A 20 6.65 16.13 -22.33
C ALA A 20 6.29 15.07 -21.29
N ALA A 21 6.97 15.12 -20.15
CA ALA A 21 6.71 14.22 -19.06
C ALA A 21 5.24 14.28 -18.64
N ASN A 22 4.66 13.12 -18.34
CA ASN A 22 3.25 12.94 -18.01
C ASN A 22 3.10 12.54 -16.53
N PRO A 23 2.79 13.49 -15.62
CA PRO A 23 2.66 13.20 -14.20
C PRO A 23 1.59 12.13 -13.88
N GLU A 24 0.57 11.97 -14.71
CA GLU A 24 -0.46 10.95 -14.50
C GLU A 24 0.07 9.53 -14.76
N GLU A 25 0.90 9.37 -15.79
CA GLU A 25 1.58 8.10 -16.06
C GLU A 25 2.64 7.81 -15.00
N GLY A 26 3.39 8.85 -14.61
CA GLY A 26 4.34 8.81 -13.50
C GLY A 26 3.70 8.33 -12.19
N LYS A 27 2.50 8.82 -11.88
CA LYS A 27 1.72 8.37 -10.71
C LYS A 27 1.39 6.87 -10.77
N LYS A 28 0.95 6.36 -11.92
CA LYS A 28 0.63 4.92 -12.08
C LYS A 28 1.87 4.06 -11.90
N LEU A 29 2.98 4.46 -12.53
CA LEU A 29 4.26 3.78 -12.42
C LEU A 29 4.77 3.79 -10.97
N PHE A 30 4.71 4.94 -10.30
CA PHE A 30 5.08 5.08 -8.90
C PHE A 30 4.26 4.16 -8.00
N GLN A 31 2.94 4.13 -8.18
CA GLN A 31 2.04 3.25 -7.42
C GLN A 31 2.34 1.76 -7.65
N ALA A 32 2.68 1.39 -8.89
CA ALA A 32 2.95 0.00 -9.25
C ALA A 32 4.34 -0.49 -8.80
N ARG A 33 5.36 0.39 -8.81
CA ARG A 33 6.77 -0.01 -8.67
C ARG A 33 7.46 0.51 -7.42
N CYS A 34 7.03 1.64 -6.86
CA CYS A 34 7.80 2.37 -5.85
C CYS A 34 7.05 2.53 -4.51
N ALA A 35 5.73 2.66 -4.54
CA ALA A 35 4.90 3.04 -3.39
C ALA A 35 4.89 2.02 -2.23
N SER A 36 5.34 0.78 -2.46
CA SER A 36 5.50 -0.24 -1.41
C SER A 36 6.64 0.10 -0.44
N CYS A 37 7.68 0.77 -0.91
CA CYS A 37 8.88 1.07 -0.14
C CYS A 37 9.12 2.57 0.04
N HIS A 38 8.59 3.42 -0.83
CA HIS A 38 8.80 4.85 -0.81
C HIS A 38 7.52 5.64 -0.63
N ASN A 39 7.66 6.79 0.01
CA ASN A 39 6.64 7.83 0.01
C ASN A 39 7.30 9.18 -0.33
N VAL A 40 6.51 10.12 -0.84
CA VAL A 40 7.00 11.45 -1.17
C VAL A 40 7.43 12.20 0.09
N ASN A 41 6.58 12.24 1.13
CA ASN A 41 6.79 13.13 2.27
C ASN A 41 7.35 12.45 3.53
N LYS A 42 7.30 11.12 3.61
CA LYS A 42 7.74 10.36 4.81
C LYS A 42 8.73 9.26 4.45
N LYS A 43 9.62 8.95 5.39
CA LYS A 43 10.48 7.77 5.33
C LYS A 43 9.62 6.52 5.59
N LEU A 44 9.83 5.48 4.78
CA LEU A 44 9.27 4.15 4.98
C LEU A 44 10.44 3.15 5.05
N THR A 45 10.41 2.09 4.24
CA THR A 45 11.56 1.21 4.02
C THR A 45 12.68 1.96 3.31
N GLY A 46 12.32 2.73 2.28
CA GLY A 46 13.21 3.65 1.58
C GLY A 46 13.08 5.09 2.09
N PRO A 47 14.03 5.97 1.71
CA PRO A 47 13.98 7.38 2.05
C PRO A 47 12.77 8.10 1.43
N ALA A 48 12.40 9.23 2.04
CA ALA A 48 11.39 10.13 1.48
C ALA A 48 11.89 10.73 0.16
N LEU A 49 11.02 10.81 -0.85
CA LEU A 49 11.41 11.27 -2.19
C LEU A 49 11.24 12.77 -2.43
N LYS A 50 10.58 13.51 -1.51
CA LYS A 50 10.49 14.96 -1.56
C LYS A 50 11.89 15.57 -1.64
N GLY A 51 12.12 16.45 -2.61
CA GLY A 51 13.41 17.10 -2.86
C GLY A 51 14.51 16.16 -3.35
N VAL A 52 14.18 14.99 -3.92
CA VAL A 52 15.22 14.06 -4.43
C VAL A 52 16.06 14.68 -5.54
N GLU A 53 15.43 15.48 -6.42
CA GLU A 53 16.11 16.20 -7.51
C GLU A 53 17.02 17.34 -7.02
N GLU A 54 16.86 17.77 -5.77
CA GLU A 54 17.74 18.75 -5.13
C GLU A 54 18.96 18.07 -4.50
N ARG A 55 18.83 16.78 -4.14
CA ARG A 55 19.90 15.98 -3.51
C ARG A 55 20.80 15.30 -4.51
N HIS A 56 20.25 14.84 -5.65
CA HIS A 56 21.01 14.11 -6.66
C HIS A 56 20.61 14.59 -8.06
N SER A 57 21.54 14.49 -9.02
CA SER A 57 21.24 14.81 -10.41
C SER A 57 20.25 13.80 -11.01
N GLU A 58 19.44 14.25 -11.97
CA GLU A 58 18.49 13.39 -12.69
C GLU A 58 19.17 12.15 -13.28
N THR A 59 20.36 12.33 -13.89
CA THR A 59 21.17 11.25 -14.44
C THR A 59 21.61 10.23 -13.39
N TRP A 60 21.94 10.68 -12.18
CA TRP A 60 22.28 9.79 -11.07
C TRP A 60 21.06 9.00 -10.62
N ILE A 61 19.90 9.66 -10.48
CA ILE A 61 18.64 9.03 -10.07
C ILE A 61 18.22 7.96 -11.08
N ILE A 62 18.27 8.25 -12.38
CA ILE A 62 17.96 7.28 -13.44
C ILE A 62 18.84 6.04 -13.33
N ASN A 63 20.16 6.22 -13.15
CA ASN A 63 21.08 5.10 -13.00
C ASN A 63 20.82 4.30 -11.71
N PHE A 64 20.49 4.99 -10.62
CA PHE A 64 20.20 4.36 -9.33
C PHE A 64 18.92 3.54 -9.37
N VAL A 65 17.85 4.05 -10.00
CA VAL A 65 16.59 3.32 -10.18
C VAL A 65 16.79 2.09 -11.07
N LYS A 66 17.57 2.21 -12.15
CA LYS A 66 17.85 1.09 -13.05
C LYS A 66 18.71 0.01 -12.41
N SER A 67 19.74 0.40 -11.63
CA SER A 67 20.61 -0.57 -10.97
C SER A 67 21.38 0.00 -9.77
N SER A 68 20.69 0.10 -8.63
CA SER A 68 21.26 0.61 -7.37
C SER A 68 22.48 -0.20 -6.93
N GLN A 69 22.43 -1.52 -7.09
CA GLN A 69 23.47 -2.43 -6.62
C GLN A 69 24.77 -2.29 -7.42
N LYS A 70 24.70 -1.93 -8.70
CA LYS A 70 25.90 -1.66 -9.50
C LYS A 70 26.62 -0.41 -8.99
N MET A 71 25.88 0.65 -8.65
CA MET A 71 26.46 1.88 -8.11
C MET A 71 27.11 1.66 -6.75
N ILE A 72 26.43 0.92 -5.86
CA ILE A 72 26.97 0.53 -4.54
C ILE A 72 28.27 -0.27 -4.70
N LYS A 73 28.29 -1.27 -5.58
CA LYS A 73 29.49 -2.09 -5.84
C LYS A 73 30.61 -1.33 -6.53
N ALA A 74 30.27 -0.34 -7.35
CA ALA A 74 31.24 0.56 -7.98
C ALA A 74 31.87 1.55 -6.99
N GLY A 75 31.37 1.61 -5.74
CA GLY A 75 31.89 2.50 -4.71
C GLY A 75 31.36 3.93 -4.82
N ASP A 76 30.21 4.13 -5.47
CA ASP A 76 29.53 5.43 -5.47
C ASP A 76 29.22 5.85 -4.02
N ARG A 77 29.76 7.01 -3.62
CA ARG A 77 29.71 7.48 -2.23
C ARG A 77 28.27 7.75 -1.77
N ASP A 78 27.47 8.37 -2.63
CA ASP A 78 26.09 8.74 -2.32
C ASP A 78 25.22 7.48 -2.25
N ALA A 79 25.42 6.55 -3.18
CA ALA A 79 24.71 5.27 -3.19
C ALA A 79 25.02 4.44 -1.93
N LEU A 80 26.29 4.42 -1.50
CA LEU A 80 26.73 3.76 -0.27
C LEU A 80 26.14 4.43 0.97
N GLU A 81 26.11 5.76 1.02
CA GLU A 81 25.50 6.50 2.12
C GLU A 81 24.01 6.19 2.24
N VAL A 82 23.26 6.31 1.14
CA VAL A 82 21.83 5.98 1.10
C VAL A 82 21.60 4.53 1.51
N PHE A 83 22.40 3.58 1.03
CA PHE A 83 22.27 2.17 1.40
C PHE A 83 22.47 1.93 2.90
N ASN A 84 23.52 2.51 3.48
CA ASN A 84 23.82 2.36 4.91
C ASN A 84 22.78 3.04 5.81
N GLN A 85 22.25 4.21 5.42
CA GLN A 85 21.22 4.95 6.17
C GLN A 85 19.83 4.28 6.16
N ASN A 86 19.62 3.34 5.24
CA ASN A 86 18.35 2.62 5.06
C ASN A 86 18.51 1.12 5.37
N ASN A 87 19.28 0.81 6.42
CA ASN A 87 19.47 -0.54 6.97
C ASN A 87 19.98 -1.55 5.95
N GLN A 88 20.72 -1.09 4.92
CA GLN A 88 21.26 -1.96 3.87
C GLN A 88 20.18 -2.77 3.16
N VAL A 89 18.94 -2.25 3.11
CA VAL A 89 17.86 -2.85 2.34
C VAL A 89 18.15 -2.65 0.86
N VAL A 90 18.13 -3.76 0.12
CA VAL A 90 18.36 -3.76 -1.33
C VAL A 90 17.15 -3.16 -2.04
N MET A 91 17.36 -2.05 -2.75
CA MET A 91 16.39 -1.55 -3.72
C MET A 91 16.44 -2.43 -4.98
N PRO A 92 15.31 -3.02 -5.42
CA PRO A 92 15.27 -3.80 -6.65
C PRO A 92 15.73 -3.00 -7.86
N ASP A 93 16.41 -3.68 -8.78
CA ASP A 93 16.80 -3.07 -10.06
C ASP A 93 15.58 -2.98 -10.98
N HIS A 94 15.41 -1.85 -11.66
CA HIS A 94 14.33 -1.60 -12.62
C HIS A 94 14.86 -1.35 -14.05
N PRO A 95 15.52 -2.33 -14.69
CA PRO A 95 16.03 -2.17 -16.06
C PRO A 95 14.92 -2.10 -17.11
N ASP A 96 13.68 -2.47 -16.75
CA ASP A 96 12.49 -2.39 -17.58
C ASP A 96 11.95 -0.96 -17.73
N LEU A 97 12.32 -0.03 -16.84
CA LEU A 97 11.91 1.36 -16.92
C LEU A 97 12.82 2.15 -17.87
N THR A 98 12.23 2.87 -18.82
CA THR A 98 12.95 3.81 -19.68
C THR A 98 13.27 5.10 -18.93
N ASP A 99 14.19 5.91 -19.48
CA ASP A 99 14.55 7.20 -18.87
C ASP A 99 13.32 8.12 -18.76
N ASP A 100 12.47 8.13 -19.79
CA ASP A 100 11.24 8.91 -19.81
C ASP A 100 10.24 8.45 -18.75
N MET A 101 10.08 7.14 -18.56
CA MET A 101 9.24 6.60 -17.47
C MET A 101 9.73 7.03 -16.09
N ILE A 102 11.05 7.11 -15.90
CA ILE A 102 11.63 7.57 -14.63
C ILE A 102 11.42 9.08 -14.48
N ARG A 103 11.53 9.86 -15.55
CA ARG A 103 11.21 11.30 -15.55
C ARG A 103 9.75 11.55 -15.19
N ASP A 104 8.82 10.79 -15.78
CA ASP A 104 7.40 10.87 -15.43
C ASP A 104 7.18 10.63 -13.93
N ILE A 105 7.85 9.62 -13.35
CA ILE A 105 7.81 9.35 -11.91
C ILE A 105 8.36 10.54 -11.10
N LEU A 106 9.48 11.13 -11.52
CA LEU A 106 10.09 12.27 -10.84
C LEU A 106 9.20 13.50 -10.86
N ASP A 107 8.55 13.79 -12.00
CA ASP A 107 7.60 14.89 -12.12
C ASP A 107 6.36 14.67 -11.25
N TYR A 108 5.85 13.44 -11.16
CA TYR A 108 4.81 13.11 -10.18
C TYR A 108 5.28 13.36 -8.75
N VAL A 109 6.48 12.89 -8.37
CA VAL A 109 7.05 13.10 -7.03
C VAL A 109 7.18 14.60 -6.72
N LYS A 110 7.61 15.40 -7.69
CA LYS A 110 7.77 16.85 -7.57
C LYS A 110 6.43 17.56 -7.41
N GLU A 111 5.45 17.21 -8.24
CA GLU A 111 4.09 17.75 -8.13
C GLU A 111 3.49 17.41 -6.76
N GLU A 112 3.62 16.16 -6.33
CA GLU A 112 3.10 15.68 -5.05
C GLU A 112 3.85 16.29 -3.84
N ALA A 113 5.14 16.58 -3.98
CA ALA A 113 5.93 17.28 -2.96
C ALA A 113 5.59 18.77 -2.85
N SER A 114 5.13 19.37 -3.96
CA SER A 114 4.72 20.78 -4.05
C SER A 114 3.34 21.05 -3.47
N LYS A 115 2.48 20.02 -3.45
CA LYS A 115 1.26 20.04 -2.65
C LYS A 115 1.72 20.20 -1.20
N ALA A 116 1.33 21.32 -0.59
CA ALA A 116 1.66 21.64 0.80
C ALA A 116 1.47 20.38 1.65
N PRO A 117 2.30 20.14 2.69
CA PRO A 117 2.05 19.02 3.58
C PRO A 117 0.65 19.26 4.13
N ALA A 118 -0.33 18.57 3.55
CA ALA A 118 -1.54 18.36 4.26
C ALA A 118 -1.04 17.65 5.51
N ASP A 119 -1.36 18.19 6.67
CA ASP A 119 -1.40 17.42 7.92
C ASP A 119 -2.46 16.28 7.82
N GLU A 120 -2.83 15.90 6.61
CA GLU A 120 -3.70 14.83 6.22
C GLU A 120 -2.80 13.75 5.64
N ALA A 121 -2.84 12.60 6.29
CA ALA A 121 -2.24 11.38 5.80
C ALA A 121 -2.56 11.19 4.30
N PRO A 122 -1.69 10.52 3.51
CA PRO A 122 -1.86 10.32 2.05
C PRO A 122 -3.10 9.48 1.66
N PHE A 123 -3.94 9.17 2.65
CA PHE A 123 -5.28 8.66 2.54
C PHE A 123 -6.13 9.48 3.51
N ALA A 124 -7.34 9.88 3.09
CA ALA A 124 -8.39 10.05 4.09
C ALA A 124 -8.37 8.76 4.92
N ARG A 125 -8.23 8.86 6.26
CA ARG A 125 -8.62 7.72 7.10
C ARG A 125 -9.98 7.32 6.55
N PRO A 126 -10.23 6.05 6.20
CA PRO A 126 -11.60 5.63 5.98
C PRO A 126 -12.32 6.07 7.25
N THR A 127 -13.17 7.09 7.14
CA THR A 127 -14.25 7.26 8.08
C THR A 127 -15.05 6.00 7.89
N GLU A 128 -14.72 5.00 8.72
CA GLU A 128 -15.61 3.91 9.00
C GLU A 128 -15.92 3.03 7.78
N LYS A 129 -14.97 2.15 7.42
CA LYS A 129 -15.39 0.75 7.36
C LYS A 129 -15.12 0.18 8.74
N GLU A 130 -15.99 0.51 9.69
CA GLU A 130 -16.34 -0.49 10.68
C GLU A 130 -16.63 -1.75 9.86
N PRO A 131 -15.94 -2.86 10.08
CA PRO A 131 -16.51 -4.11 9.62
C PRO A 131 -17.96 -4.15 10.15
N ASN A 132 -18.89 -4.71 9.38
CA ASN A 132 -20.21 -5.10 9.88
C ASN A 132 -20.09 -6.26 10.90
N LEU A 133 -19.11 -6.17 11.79
CA LEU A 133 -18.90 -6.99 12.95
C LEU A 133 -19.60 -6.21 14.06
N MET A 134 -20.77 -6.71 14.46
CA MET A 134 -21.44 -6.24 15.66
C MET A 134 -20.42 -6.36 16.81
N PRO A 135 -19.86 -5.25 17.31
CA PRO A 135 -18.77 -5.34 18.27
C PRO A 135 -19.36 -5.95 19.55
N LEU A 136 -18.63 -6.89 20.13
CA LEU A 136 -18.99 -7.61 21.35
C LEU A 136 -18.86 -6.64 22.55
N THR A 137 -19.75 -5.65 22.60
CA THR A 137 -19.77 -4.59 23.61
C THR A 137 -20.96 -4.77 24.53
N ILE A 138 -20.75 -4.43 25.80
CA ILE A 138 -21.81 -4.42 26.83
C ILE A 138 -22.94 -3.41 26.54
N TYR A 139 -22.72 -2.49 25.60
CA TYR A 139 -23.69 -1.49 25.18
C TYR A 139 -24.58 -1.97 24.03
N ASN A 140 -24.25 -3.10 23.40
CA ASN A 140 -25.05 -3.68 22.34
C ASN A 140 -26.19 -4.52 22.92
N PHE A 141 -27.29 -3.83 23.26
CA PHE A 141 -28.41 -4.40 23.99
C PHE A 141 -29.02 -5.67 23.34
N PRO A 142 -29.25 -5.73 22.01
CA PRO A 142 -29.75 -6.94 21.35
C PRO A 142 -28.82 -8.16 21.52
N PHE A 143 -27.51 -7.95 21.37
CA PHE A 143 -26.51 -9.01 21.53
C PHE A 143 -26.46 -9.51 22.99
N MET A 144 -26.45 -8.58 23.95
CA MET A 144 -26.43 -8.91 25.38
C MET A 144 -27.66 -9.73 25.80
N VAL A 145 -28.86 -9.36 25.34
CA VAL A 145 -30.08 -10.11 25.63
C VAL A 145 -30.03 -11.53 25.02
N ALA A 146 -29.61 -11.65 23.76
CA ALA A 146 -29.48 -12.95 23.10
C ALA A 146 -28.48 -13.87 23.81
N TYR A 147 -27.34 -13.33 24.25
CA TYR A 147 -26.34 -14.07 25.01
C TYR A 147 -26.87 -14.57 26.36
N LEU A 148 -27.56 -13.71 27.13
CA LEU A 148 -28.14 -14.09 28.42
C LEU A 148 -29.20 -15.18 28.29
N LEU A 149 -30.04 -15.13 27.24
CA LEU A 149 -31.03 -16.17 26.97
C LEU A 149 -30.37 -17.50 26.60
N LEU A 150 -29.31 -17.48 25.78
CA LEU A 150 -28.57 -18.69 25.42
C LEU A 150 -27.94 -19.36 26.66
N VAL A 151 -27.31 -18.56 27.54
CA VAL A 151 -26.74 -19.08 28.79
C VAL A 151 -27.83 -19.63 29.72
N ALA A 152 -28.97 -18.93 29.84
CA ALA A 152 -30.09 -19.41 30.65
C ALA A 152 -30.64 -20.75 30.13
N ILE A 153 -30.81 -20.90 28.82
CA ILE A 153 -31.25 -22.17 28.20
C ILE A 153 -30.25 -23.29 28.48
N MET A 154 -28.95 -23.00 28.37
CA MET A 154 -27.91 -23.99 28.65
C MET A 154 -27.94 -24.46 30.11
N ILE A 155 -28.15 -23.55 31.06
CA ILE A 155 -28.30 -23.87 32.49
C ILE A 155 -29.57 -24.69 32.74
N ILE A 156 -30.71 -24.29 32.16
CA ILE A 156 -31.98 -25.01 32.30
C ILE A 156 -31.85 -26.43 31.76
N LEU A 157 -31.19 -26.61 30.61
CA LEU A 157 -30.93 -27.92 30.03
C LEU A 157 -30.05 -28.78 30.94
N LEU A 158 -28.99 -28.21 31.55
CA LEU A 158 -28.20 -28.96 32.53
C LEU A 158 -29.01 -29.38 33.75
N ILE A 159 -29.81 -28.47 34.32
CA ILE A 159 -30.67 -28.77 35.47
C ILE A 159 -31.66 -29.88 35.10
N PHE A 160 -32.25 -29.82 33.91
CA PHE A 160 -33.15 -30.83 33.41
C PHE A 160 -32.48 -32.20 33.26
N LEU A 161 -31.28 -32.26 32.66
CA LEU A 161 -30.51 -33.51 32.54
C LEU A 161 -30.13 -34.08 33.91
N VAL A 162 -29.73 -33.23 34.86
CA VAL A 162 -29.45 -33.65 36.25
C VAL A 162 -30.71 -34.21 36.91
N ASN A 163 -31.86 -33.56 36.72
CA ASN A 163 -33.14 -34.03 37.25
C ASN A 163 -33.58 -35.35 36.63
N LEU A 164 -33.40 -35.55 35.32
CA LEU A 164 -33.67 -36.84 34.67
C LEU A 164 -32.79 -37.96 35.24
N LYS A 165 -31.49 -37.71 35.38
CA LYS A 165 -30.56 -38.68 35.98
C LYS A 165 -30.91 -38.99 37.44
N SER A 166 -31.35 -37.98 38.18
CA SER A 166 -31.86 -38.15 39.55
C SER A 166 -33.12 -39.03 39.57
N TYR A 167 -34.05 -38.79 38.65
CA TYR A 167 -35.28 -39.59 38.52
C TYR A 167 -35.00 -41.05 38.16
N GLU A 168 -34.10 -41.31 37.20
CA GLU A 168 -33.66 -42.67 36.83
C GLU A 168 -33.10 -43.42 38.05
N LYS A 169 -32.24 -42.77 38.84
CA LYS A 169 -31.68 -43.36 40.06
C LYS A 169 -32.78 -43.72 41.06
N HIS A 170 -33.73 -42.82 41.32
CA HIS A 170 -34.84 -43.09 42.23
C HIS A 170 -35.74 -44.25 41.75
N MET A 171 -35.93 -44.39 40.44
CA MET A 171 -36.70 -45.50 39.87
C MET A 171 -35.94 -46.84 39.95
N GLN A 172 -34.61 -46.81 39.83
CA GLN A 172 -33.76 -47.98 40.01
C GLN A 172 -33.75 -48.44 41.48
N ASP A 173 -33.56 -47.52 42.44
CA ASP A 173 -33.62 -47.79 43.88
C ASP A 173 -34.99 -48.37 44.31
N LYS A 174 -36.08 -48.04 43.60
CA LYS A 174 -37.42 -48.59 43.86
C LYS A 174 -37.63 -49.98 43.25
N LYS A 175 -36.94 -50.32 42.15
CA LYS A 175 -36.97 -51.67 41.56
C LYS A 175 -36.13 -52.67 42.37
N ASP A 176 -35.08 -52.18 43.03
CA ASP A 176 -34.15 -52.99 43.83
C ASP A 176 -34.65 -53.24 45.27
N LYS A 177 -35.83 -52.72 45.64
CA LYS A 177 -36.54 -52.96 46.91
C LYS A 177 -37.77 -53.82 46.70
#